data_AF-A0A4W6CNN4-F1
#
_entry.id   AF-A0A4W6CNN4-F1
#
_cell.length_a   1.000
_cell.length_b   1.000
_cell.length_c   1.000
_cell.angle_alpha   90.00
_cell.angle_beta   90.00
_cell.angle_gamma   90.00
#
_symmetry.space_group_name_H-M   'P 1'
#
loop_
_entity.id
_entity.type
_entity.pdbx_description
1 polymer ?
#
loop_
_entity_poly.entity_id
_entity_poly.type
_entity_poly.pdbx_seq_one_letter_code
_entity_poly.pdbx_strand_id
1 'polypeptide(L)'
;MCCECLSPSAGRQVVKKPLNAFMLYMKEMRHKVLQEGRERESAAINRILGRRWHALSQSEQSKYYDLAQKERLLHMQLYPGWSARDNYVCTVRPSQCPYTVSV
;
A
#
# COMPACT_ATOMS: atom_id res chain seq x y z
N MET A 1 -11.98 7.83 -13.04
CA MET A 1 -11.04 7.41 -11.98
C MET A 1 -9.79 6.89 -12.66
N CYS A 2 -8.91 7.77 -13.13
CA CYS A 2 -7.67 7.38 -13.81
C CYS A 2 -6.49 7.80 -12.94
N CYS A 3 -6.08 6.90 -12.05
CA CYS A 3 -4.77 6.98 -11.42
C CYS A 3 -4.29 5.55 -11.23
N GLU A 4 -4.05 4.87 -12.36
CA GLU A 4 -3.20 3.69 -12.35
C GLU A 4 -1.77 4.19 -12.15
N CYS A 5 -1.30 4.09 -10.92
CA CYS A 5 0.12 4.10 -10.63
C CYS A 5 0.73 2.89 -11.35
N LEU A 6 1.28 3.11 -12.55
CA LEU A 6 1.92 2.05 -13.33
C LEU A 6 2.94 1.30 -12.47
N SER A 7 2.88 -0.03 -12.54
CA SER A 7 3.91 -0.94 -12.07
C SER A 7 5.31 -0.50 -12.54
N PRO A 8 6.36 -0.73 -11.73
CA PRO A 8 7.72 -0.42 -12.14
C PRO A 8 8.09 -1.19 -13.41
N SER A 9 8.47 -0.46 -14.45
CA SER A 9 9.13 -1.01 -15.65
C SER A 9 10.34 -1.82 -15.20
N ALA A 10 10.41 -3.08 -15.62
CA ALA A 10 11.50 -4.00 -15.32
C ALA A 10 12.87 -3.33 -15.62
N GLY A 11 13.61 -2.94 -14.57
CA GLY A 11 14.93 -2.33 -14.73
C GLY A 11 15.37 -1.37 -13.62
N ARG A 12 14.45 -0.79 -12.84
CA ARG A 12 14.81 0.07 -11.69
C ARG A 12 14.43 -0.64 -10.38
N GLN A 13 15.40 -0.88 -9.49
CA GLN A 13 15.13 -1.45 -8.16
C GLN A 13 14.35 -0.47 -7.30
N VAL A 14 13.02 -0.55 -7.39
CA VAL A 14 12.09 0.24 -6.59
C VAL A 14 12.01 -0.39 -5.20
N VAL A 15 12.68 0.21 -4.22
CA VAL A 15 12.60 -0.19 -2.82
C VAL A 15 11.20 0.15 -2.31
N LYS A 16 10.37 -0.85 -2.02
CA LYS A 16 8.96 -0.63 -1.65
C LYS A 16 8.86 0.17 -0.35
N LYS A 17 7.82 1.01 -0.25
CA LYS A 17 7.44 1.72 0.97
C LYS A 17 7.41 0.75 2.16
N PRO A 18 7.90 1.16 3.36
CA PRO A 18 7.69 0.40 4.56
C PRO A 18 6.18 0.20 4.77
N LEU A 19 5.79 -1.03 5.12
CA LEU A 19 4.38 -1.37 5.25
C LEU A 19 3.79 -0.65 6.46
N ASN A 20 2.66 0.03 6.26
CA ASN A 20 1.89 0.61 7.36
C ASN A 20 1.10 -0.48 8.12
N ALA A 21 0.51 -0.11 9.25
CA ALA A 21 -0.23 -1.03 10.12
C ALA A 21 -1.34 -1.80 9.38
N PHE A 22 -2.10 -1.09 8.52
CA PHE A 22 -3.16 -1.69 7.72
C PHE A 22 -2.62 -2.63 6.63
N MET A 23 -1.50 -2.29 5.98
CA MET A 23 -0.85 -3.13 4.97
C MET A 23 -0.31 -4.43 5.59
N LEU A 24 0.20 -4.38 6.82
CA LEU A 24 0.60 -5.57 7.58
C LEU A 24 -0.59 -6.47 7.89
N TYR A 25 -1.69 -5.88 8.37
CA TYR A 25 -2.94 -6.60 8.60
C TYR A 25 -3.50 -7.23 7.31
N MET A 26 -3.52 -6.48 6.21
CA MET A 26 -3.98 -6.99 4.92
C MET A 26 -3.13 -8.16 4.43
N LYS A 27 -1.81 -8.14 4.63
CA LYS A 27 -0.92 -9.23 4.21
C LYS A 27 -1.32 -10.56 4.84
N GLU A 28 -1.65 -10.56 6.13
CA GLU A 28 -2.08 -11.76 6.86
C GLU A 28 -3.52 -12.15 6.51
N MET A 29 -4.44 -11.18 6.53
CA MET A 29 -5.87 -11.46 6.40
C MET A 29 -6.29 -11.74 4.96
N ARG A 30 -5.59 -11.21 3.97
CA ARG A 30 -5.86 -11.52 2.56
C ARG A 30 -5.71 -13.01 2.30
N HIS A 31 -4.72 -13.67 2.91
CA HIS A 31 -4.56 -15.11 2.76
C HIS A 31 -5.75 -15.87 3.36
N LYS A 32 -6.24 -15.45 4.53
CA LYS A 32 -7.43 -16.03 5.17
C LYS A 32 -8.69 -15.86 4.31
N VAL A 33 -8.93 -14.65 3.77
CA VAL A 33 -10.10 -14.38 2.90
C VAL A 33 -10.03 -15.17 1.59
N LEU A 34 -8.83 -15.35 1.03
CA LEU A 34 -8.64 -16.19 -0.16
C LEU A 34 -8.89 -17.67 0.14
N GLN A 35 -8.46 -18.17 1.31
CA GLN A 35 -8.75 -19.54 1.75
C GLN A 35 -10.24 -19.77 2.02
N GLU A 36 -10.95 -18.77 2.53
CA GLU A 36 -12.42 -18.83 2.68
C GLU A 36 -13.13 -18.95 1.31
N GLY A 37 -12.43 -18.73 0.18
CA GLY A 37 -12.90 -19.04 -1.18
C GLY A 37 -14.06 -18.18 -1.68
N ARG A 38 -14.59 -17.28 -0.86
CA ARG A 38 -15.77 -16.45 -1.16
C ARG A 38 -15.51 -15.36 -2.19
N GLU A 39 -14.35 -14.71 -2.11
CA GLU A 39 -14.04 -13.54 -2.92
C GLU A 39 -12.70 -13.70 -3.62
N ARG A 40 -12.70 -13.67 -4.96
CA ARG A 40 -11.49 -13.76 -5.78
C ARG A 40 -11.02 -12.37 -6.26
N GLU A 41 -11.94 -11.40 -6.26
CA GLU A 41 -11.64 -10.06 -6.74
C GLU A 41 -10.89 -9.24 -5.69
N SER A 42 -9.70 -8.75 -6.07
CA SER A 42 -8.85 -7.93 -5.21
C SER A 42 -9.58 -6.69 -4.67
N ALA A 43 -10.40 -6.03 -5.50
CA ALA A 43 -11.15 -4.84 -5.09
C ALA A 43 -12.19 -5.16 -4.00
N ALA A 44 -12.96 -6.23 -4.17
CA ALA A 44 -13.90 -6.71 -3.15
C ALA A 44 -13.20 -7.08 -1.84
N ILE A 45 -12.09 -7.84 -1.91
CA ILE A 45 -11.28 -8.22 -0.74
C ILE A 45 -10.79 -6.98 0.01
N ASN A 46 -10.24 -5.98 -0.70
CA ASN A 46 -9.74 -4.76 -0.06
C ASN A 46 -10.85 -3.98 0.65
N ARG A 47 -12.07 -3.95 0.10
CA ARG A 47 -13.23 -3.32 0.74
C ARG A 47 -13.61 -4.04 2.04
N ILE A 48 -13.63 -5.38 2.03
CA ILE A 48 -13.94 -6.19 3.20
C ILE A 48 -12.88 -6.02 4.28
N LEU A 49 -11.60 -6.12 3.92
CA LEU A 49 -10.48 -5.94 4.85
C LEU A 49 -10.46 -4.54 5.45
N GLY A 50 -10.79 -3.51 4.67
CA GLY A 50 -10.94 -2.14 5.17
C GLY A 50 -12.00 -2.08 6.27
N ARG A 51 -13.19 -2.66 6.06
CA ARG A 51 -14.23 -2.71 7.10
C ARG A 51 -13.80 -3.49 8.33
N ARG A 52 -13.20 -4.68 8.14
CA ARG A 52 -12.72 -5.52 9.25
C ARG A 52 -11.66 -4.79 10.09
N TRP A 53 -10.73 -4.07 9.46
CA TRP A 53 -9.71 -3.29 10.15
C TRP A 53 -10.30 -2.22 11.08
N HIS A 54 -11.29 -1.46 10.61
CA HIS A 54 -11.95 -0.44 11.44
C HIS A 54 -12.80 -1.05 12.56
N ALA A 55 -13.26 -2.30 12.39
CA ALA A 55 -13.97 -3.04 13.41
C ALA A 55 -13.05 -3.71 14.45
N LEU A 56 -11.73 -3.75 14.23
CA LEU A 56 -10.79 -4.31 15.20
C LEU A 56 -10.72 -3.45 16.46
N SER A 57 -10.48 -4.10 17.59
CA SER A 57 -10.24 -3.43 18.86
C SER A 57 -8.96 -2.59 18.82
N GLN A 58 -8.89 -1.52 19.61
CA GLN A 58 -7.68 -0.68 19.69
C GLN A 58 -6.42 -1.48 20.06
N SER A 59 -6.54 -2.48 20.92
CA SER A 59 -5.40 -3.34 21.30
C SER A 59 -4.83 -4.11 20.12
N GLU A 60 -5.70 -4.63 19.23
CA GLU A 60 -5.26 -5.34 18.03
C GLU A 60 -4.65 -4.37 17.02
N GLN A 61 -5.29 -3.22 16.79
CA GLN A 61 -4.72 -2.19 15.91
C GLN A 61 -3.36 -1.71 16.43
N SER A 62 -3.22 -1.50 17.74
CA SER A 62 -1.99 -1.05 18.40
C SER A 62 -0.82 -2.01 18.13
N LYS A 63 -1.06 -3.33 18.17
CA LYS A 63 -0.05 -4.33 17.80
C LYS A 63 0.49 -4.11 16.39
N TYR A 64 -0.39 -3.86 15.42
CA TYR A 64 0.04 -3.59 14.04
C TYR A 64 0.68 -2.21 13.87
N TYR A 65 0.30 -1.21 14.67
CA TYR A 65 0.98 0.09 14.69
C TYR A 65 2.42 -0.04 15.22
N ASP A 66 2.65 -0.79 16.29
CA ASP A 66 4.00 -1.05 16.82
C ASP A 66 4.88 -1.77 15.78
N LEU A 67 4.33 -2.80 15.13
CA LEU A 67 5.01 -3.50 14.03
C LEU A 67 5.32 -2.58 12.86
N ALA A 68 4.38 -1.71 12.47
CA ALA A 68 4.61 -0.74 11.39
C ALA A 68 5.69 0.29 11.74
N GLN A 69 5.77 0.71 13.01
CA GLN A 69 6.86 1.58 13.46
C GLN A 69 8.21 0.86 13.37
N LYS A 70 8.29 -0.40 13.82
CA LYS A 70 9.51 -1.22 13.70
C LYS A 70 9.95 -1.37 12.24
N GLU A 71 9.04 -1.71 11.34
CA GLU A 71 9.32 -1.83 9.90
C GLU A 71 9.79 -0.50 9.30
N ARG A 72 9.17 0.62 9.71
CA ARG A 72 9.60 1.95 9.27
C ARG A 72 11.03 2.26 9.72
N LEU A 73 11.36 2.01 10.99
CA LEU A 73 12.69 2.26 11.54
C LEU A 73 13.74 1.37 10.86
N LEU A 74 13.44 0.08 10.70
CA LEU A 74 14.30 -0.87 10.00
C LEU A 74 14.55 -0.41 8.56
N HIS A 75 13.51 0.02 7.84
CA HIS A 75 13.65 0.53 6.49
C HIS A 75 14.51 1.80 6.43
N MET A 76 14.34 2.72 7.39
CA MET A 76 15.19 3.92 7.48
C MET A 76 16.67 3.56 7.71
N GLN A 77 16.93 2.52 8.51
CA GLN A 77 18.29 2.05 8.79
C GLN A 77 18.91 1.31 7.60
N LEU A 78 18.14 0.47 6.90
CA LEU A 78 18.61 -0.29 5.74
C LEU A 78 18.81 0.58 4.50
N TYR A 79 18.00 1.64 4.35
CA TYR A 79 18.03 2.53 3.19
C TYR A 79 18.15 4.01 3.64
N PRO A 80 19.31 4.42 4.16
CA PRO A 80 19.55 5.82 4.48
C PRO A 80 19.46 6.67 3.20
N GLY A 81 18.61 7.71 3.21
CA GLY A 81 18.36 8.55 2.03
C GLY A 81 17.27 8.06 1.09
N TRP A 82 16.55 6.98 1.43
CA TRP A 82 15.38 6.57 0.65
C TRP A 82 14.26 7.61 0.70
N SER A 83 13.71 7.93 -0.46
CA SER A 83 12.61 8.87 -0.63
C SER A 83 11.50 8.25 -1.49
N ALA A 84 10.27 8.34 -0.98
CA ALA A 84 9.09 7.86 -1.69
C ALA A 84 8.89 8.58 -3.03
N ARG A 85 9.32 9.84 -3.16
CA ARG A 85 9.17 10.66 -4.38
C ARG A 85 10.02 10.11 -5.52
N ASP A 86 11.28 9.81 -5.23
CA ASP A 86 12.26 9.32 -6.19
C ASP A 86 11.96 7.88 -6.62
N ASN A 87 11.29 7.13 -5.74
CA ASN A 87 11.02 5.72 -5.92
C ASN A 87 9.62 5.42 -6.51
N TYR A 88 8.63 6.27 -6.25
CA TYR A 88 7.30 6.20 -6.85
C TYR A 88 7.06 7.45 -7.70
N VAL A 89 7.86 7.62 -8.75
CA VAL A 89 7.64 8.68 -9.72
C VAL A 89 6.33 8.38 -10.44
N CYS A 90 5.30 9.18 -10.17
CA CYS A 90 4.05 9.10 -10.92
C CYS A 90 4.32 9.76 -12.27
N THR A 91 4.66 8.95 -13.29
CA THR A 91 4.76 9.43 -14.66
C THR A 91 3.35 9.62 -15.23
N VAL A 92 2.61 10.59 -14.70
CA VAL A 92 1.46 11.12 -15.44
C VAL A 92 2.07 11.86 -16.62
N ARG A 93 2.00 11.28 -17.83
CA ARG A 93 2.29 12.08 -19.03
C ARG A 93 1.20 13.14 -19.09
N PRO A 94 1.53 14.45 -19.12
CA PRO A 94 0.52 15.51 -19.19
C PRO A 94 -0.40 15.38 -20.42
N SER A 95 0.06 14.68 -21.46
CA SER A 95 -0.62 14.52 -22.74
C SER A 95 -1.81 13.54 -22.75
N GLN A 96 -2.16 12.90 -21.63
CA GLN A 96 -3.32 11.98 -21.56
C GLN A 96 -4.35 12.32 -20.46
N CYS A 97 -4.29 13.53 -19.90
CA CYS A 97 -5.29 13.99 -18.94
C CYS A 97 -6.27 14.96 -19.63
N PRO A 98 -7.56 14.60 -19.83
CA PRO A 98 -8.55 15.47 -20.46
C PRO A 98 -9.00 16.67 -19.60
N TYR A 99 -8.38 16.89 -18.44
CA TYR A 99 -8.67 18.00 -17.54
C TYR A 99 -7.37 18.62 -17.03
N THR A 100 -6.68 19.33 -17.92
CA THR A 100 -5.76 20.40 -17.47
C THR A 100 -6.61 21.53 -16.92
N VAL A 101 -6.56 21.76 -15.61
CA VAL A 101 -6.96 23.06 -15.06
C VAL A 101 -5.85 24.04 -15.44
N SER A 102 -6.16 24.94 -16.37
CA SER A 102 -5.32 26.12 -16.62
C SER A 102 -5.30 26.96 -15.36
N VAL A 103 -4.11 27.37 -14.92
CA VAL A 103 -3.96 28.48 -13.98
C VAL A 103 -4.27 29.80 -14.67
#